data_AF-A0A0Q3X0T4-F1
#
_entry.id   AF-A0A0Q3X0T4-F1
#
_cell.length_a   1.000
_cell.length_b   1.000
_cell.length_c   1.000
_cell.angle_alpha   90.00
_cell.angle_beta   90.00
_cell.angle_gamma   90.00
#
_symmetry.space_group_name_H-M   'P 1'
#
loop_
_entity.id
_entity.type
_entity.pdbx_description
1 polymer ?
#
loop_
_entity_poly.entity_id
_entity_poly.type
_entity_poly.pdbx_seq_one_letter_code
_entity_poly.pdbx_strand_id
1 'polypeptide(L)'
;MDVVNNKKKSEDELKKLQSDIDSKKEEVKSWDSKLNSKKKELASVAGQIQKRKGAPKVLPAGYFSVGKDIPAGRYKVVPNGGMGNFFVNEGAKVNIILGYDASLSVKEYVFDADEGDEIQLTTSAKFIPVK
;
A
#
# COMPACT_ATOMS: atom_id res chain seq x y z
N MET A 1 25.85 30.49 59.03
CA MET A 1 24.56 29.74 58.97
C MET A 1 24.08 29.56 57.53
N ASP A 2 24.35 30.51 56.63
CA ASP A 2 23.88 30.52 55.24
C ASP A 2 24.45 29.40 54.35
N VAL A 3 25.72 29.03 54.56
CA VAL A 3 26.39 27.97 53.79
C VAL A 3 25.71 26.60 53.98
N VAL A 4 25.27 26.30 55.21
CA VAL A 4 24.60 25.03 55.54
C VAL A 4 23.21 24.98 54.92
N ASN A 5 22.49 26.10 54.88
CA ASN A 5 21.15 26.18 54.32
C ASN A 5 21.16 26.06 52.78
N ASN A 6 22.15 26.68 52.13
CA ASN A 6 22.35 26.55 50.69
C ASN A 6 22.72 25.13 50.27
N LYS A 7 23.59 24.44 51.04
CA LYS A 7 23.95 23.04 50.79
C LYS A 7 22.73 22.11 50.81
N LYS A 8 21.86 22.26 51.81
CA LYS A 8 20.64 21.44 51.95
C LYS A 8 19.68 21.64 50.77
N LYS A 9 19.50 22.89 50.33
CA LYS A 9 18.66 23.21 49.17
C LYS A 9 19.18 22.55 47.89
N SER A 10 20.50 22.59 47.65
CA SER A 10 21.12 21.93 46.51
C SER A 10 21.02 20.40 46.55
N GLU A 11 21.06 19.79 47.74
CA GLU A 11 20.86 18.34 47.91
C GLU A 11 19.42 17.90 47.58
N ASP A 12 18.41 18.71 47.94
CA ASP A 12 17.01 18.43 47.62
C ASP A 12 16.73 18.60 46.11
N GLU A 13 17.31 19.62 45.47
CA GLU A 13 17.25 19.81 44.01
C GLU A 13 17.91 18.65 43.26
N LEU A 14 19.06 18.15 43.73
CA LEU A 14 19.73 16.97 43.18
C LEU A 14 18.86 15.71 43.27
N LYS A 15 18.19 15.47 44.40
CA LYS A 15 17.28 14.33 44.56
C LYS A 15 16.08 14.42 43.61
N LYS A 16 15.52 15.62 43.43
CA LYS A 16 14.41 15.83 42.50
C LYS A 16 14.82 15.55 41.05
N LEU A 17 15.98 16.09 40.62
CA LEU A 17 16.52 15.83 39.29
C LEU A 17 16.81 14.34 39.06
N GLN A 18 17.31 13.62 40.07
CA GLN A 18 17.52 12.18 39.98
C GLN A 18 16.20 11.42 39.77
N SER A 19 15.16 11.76 40.54
CA SER A 19 13.83 11.19 40.37
C SER A 19 13.26 11.45 38.97
N ASP A 20 13.43 12.68 38.46
CA ASP A 20 12.97 13.06 37.12
C ASP A 20 13.74 12.31 36.03
N ILE A 21 15.05 12.08 36.21
CA ILE A 21 15.88 11.28 35.30
C ILE A 21 15.40 9.84 35.26
N ASP A 22 15.11 9.24 36.42
CA ASP A 22 14.67 7.84 36.49
C ASP A 22 13.28 7.67 35.87
N SER A 23 12.36 8.62 36.12
CA SER A 23 11.06 8.67 35.45
C SER A 23 11.20 8.81 33.93
N LYS A 24 12.03 9.74 33.45
CA LYS A 24 12.28 9.91 32.01
C LYS A 24 12.94 8.69 31.37
N LYS A 25 13.82 7.98 32.08
CA LYS A 25 14.41 6.72 31.60
C LYS A 25 13.35 5.62 31.41
N GLU A 26 12.40 5.50 32.33
CA GLU A 26 11.30 4.55 32.19
C GLU A 26 10.36 4.93 31.04
N GLU A 27 10.08 6.23 30.86
CA GLU A 27 9.35 6.71 29.68
C GLU A 27 10.06 6.33 28.38
N VAL A 28 11.38 6.56 28.27
CA VAL A 28 12.17 6.20 27.08
C VAL A 28 12.07 4.71 26.79
N LYS A 29 12.18 3.83 27.80
CA LYS A 29 12.01 2.37 27.61
C LYS A 29 10.61 2.02 27.09
N SER A 30 9.58 2.70 27.59
CA SER A 30 8.20 2.53 27.12
C SER A 30 8.04 2.96 25.66
N TRP A 31 8.60 4.12 25.30
CA TRP A 31 8.60 4.63 23.93
C TRP A 31 9.37 3.71 22.97
N ASP A 32 10.53 3.19 23.37
CA ASP A 32 11.28 2.21 22.58
C ASP A 32 10.47 0.93 22.32
N SER A 33 9.76 0.45 23.34
CA SER A 33 8.89 -0.72 23.22
C SER A 33 7.74 -0.47 22.23
N LYS A 34 7.10 0.70 22.30
CA LYS A 34 6.05 1.13 21.37
C LYS A 34 6.58 1.32 19.95
N LEU A 35 7.76 1.90 19.79
CA LEU A 35 8.40 2.08 18.49
C LEU A 35 8.68 0.72 17.84
N ASN A 36 9.20 -0.23 18.61
CA ASN A 36 9.48 -1.58 18.14
C ASN A 36 8.20 -2.33 17.76
N SER A 37 7.11 -2.19 18.51
CA SER A 37 5.83 -2.80 18.12
C SER A 37 5.29 -2.19 16.82
N LYS A 38 5.31 -0.85 16.68
CA LYS A 38 4.84 -0.16 15.47
C LYS A 38 5.68 -0.49 14.23
N LYS A 39 7.00 -0.64 14.37
CA LYS A 39 7.87 -1.10 13.27
C LYS A 39 7.48 -2.50 12.78
N LYS A 40 7.17 -3.42 13.69
CA LYS A 40 6.72 -4.79 13.34
C LYS A 40 5.36 -4.78 12.64
N GLU A 41 4.41 -3.99 13.13
CA GLU A 41 3.10 -3.81 12.49
C GLU A 41 3.26 -3.27 11.06
N LEU A 42 4.08 -2.22 10.87
CA LEU A 42 4.33 -1.64 9.57
C LEU A 42 4.93 -2.65 8.58
N ALA A 43 5.91 -3.44 9.02
CA ALA A 43 6.51 -4.49 8.19
C ALA A 43 5.48 -5.56 7.76
N SER A 44 4.60 -5.98 8.67
CA SER A 44 3.52 -6.92 8.38
C SER A 44 2.53 -6.35 7.36
N VAL A 45 2.07 -5.10 7.57
CA VAL A 45 1.14 -4.42 6.66
C VAL A 45 1.76 -4.23 5.29
N ALA A 46 3.03 -3.80 5.21
CA ALA A 46 3.75 -3.66 3.96
C ALA A 46 3.83 -5.00 3.20
N GLY A 47 4.13 -6.11 3.90
CA GLY A 47 4.12 -7.44 3.29
C GLY A 47 2.75 -7.85 2.73
N GLN A 48 1.67 -7.56 3.44
CA GLN A 48 0.31 -7.83 2.98
C GLN A 48 -0.08 -6.98 1.76
N ILE A 49 0.30 -5.69 1.74
CA ILE A 49 0.09 -4.80 0.59
C ILE A 49 0.79 -5.35 -0.65
N GLN A 50 2.07 -5.73 -0.52
CA GLN A 50 2.84 -6.30 -1.63
C GLN A 50 2.21 -7.57 -2.19
N LYS A 51 1.76 -8.47 -1.29
CA LYS A 51 1.06 -9.70 -1.70
C LYS A 51 -0.23 -9.40 -2.46
N ARG A 52 -1.02 -8.42 -2.01
CA ARG A 52 -2.28 -8.04 -2.68
C ARG A 52 -2.04 -7.35 -4.03
N LYS A 53 -1.02 -6.50 -4.13
CA LYS A 53 -0.62 -5.88 -5.41
C LYS A 53 -0.16 -6.91 -6.45
N GLY A 54 0.47 -8.00 -6.01
CA GLY A 54 0.92 -9.09 -6.89
C GLY A 54 -0.14 -10.14 -7.25
N ALA A 55 -1.35 -10.07 -6.69
CA ALA A 55 -2.39 -11.07 -6.95
C ALA A 55 -3.20 -10.72 -8.22
N PRO A 56 -3.50 -11.69 -9.10
CA PRO A 56 -4.40 -11.46 -10.22
C PRO A 56 -5.80 -11.04 -9.76
N LYS A 57 -6.41 -10.11 -10.49
CA LYS A 57 -7.79 -9.66 -10.24
C LYS A 57 -8.67 -9.93 -11.45
N VAL A 58 -9.87 -10.44 -11.22
CA VAL A 58 -10.89 -10.62 -12.25
C VAL A 58 -11.88 -9.48 -12.14
N LEU A 59 -12.15 -8.81 -13.25
CA LEU A 59 -13.21 -7.81 -13.38
C LEU A 59 -14.30 -8.35 -14.32
N PRO A 60 -15.59 -8.14 -14.01
CA PRO A 60 -16.68 -8.42 -14.94
C PRO A 60 -16.71 -7.36 -16.06
N ALA A 61 -17.65 -7.49 -17.00
CA ALA A 61 -17.95 -6.37 -17.90
C ALA A 61 -18.46 -5.16 -17.09
N GLY A 62 -18.10 -3.96 -17.50
CA GLY A 62 -18.43 -2.72 -16.79
C GLY A 62 -17.37 -1.63 -16.94
N TYR A 63 -17.47 -0.62 -16.06
CA TYR A 63 -16.56 0.52 -15.98
C TYR A 63 -15.83 0.48 -14.65
N PHE A 64 -14.52 0.71 -14.69
CA PHE A 64 -13.61 0.63 -13.55
C PHE A 64 -12.56 1.73 -13.64
N SER A 65 -11.84 1.92 -12.54
CA SER A 65 -10.77 2.93 -12.44
C SER A 65 -9.54 2.36 -11.76
N VAL A 66 -8.37 2.68 -12.31
CA VAL A 66 -7.08 2.33 -11.68
C VAL A 66 -6.87 3.22 -10.46
N GLY A 67 -6.46 2.61 -9.34
CA GLY A 67 -6.40 3.21 -8.01
C GLY A 67 -7.54 2.77 -7.10
N LYS A 68 -8.73 2.51 -7.67
CA LYS A 68 -9.92 2.06 -6.93
C LYS A 68 -10.20 0.57 -7.15
N ASP A 69 -10.26 0.15 -8.41
CA ASP A 69 -10.68 -1.20 -8.79
C ASP A 69 -9.50 -2.13 -9.01
N ILE A 70 -8.38 -1.64 -9.55
CA ILE A 70 -7.08 -2.32 -9.56
C ILE A 70 -6.01 -1.30 -9.15
N PRO A 71 -4.94 -1.69 -8.43
CA PRO A 71 -3.85 -0.74 -8.16
C PRO A 71 -3.10 -0.39 -9.45
N ALA A 72 -2.47 0.78 -9.50
CA ALA A 72 -1.56 1.12 -10.58
C ALA A 72 -0.39 0.12 -10.69
N GLY A 73 0.03 -0.17 -11.92
CA GLY A 73 1.09 -1.12 -12.23
C GLY A 73 0.99 -1.70 -13.65
N ARG A 74 1.92 -2.59 -14.00
CA ARG A 74 1.91 -3.27 -15.30
C ARG A 74 1.10 -4.55 -15.23
N TYR A 75 0.19 -4.75 -16.18
CA TYR A 75 -0.72 -5.88 -16.20
C TYR A 75 -0.70 -6.60 -17.53
N LYS A 76 -0.72 -7.93 -17.45
CA LYS A 76 -1.16 -8.79 -18.53
C LYS A 76 -2.65 -9.07 -18.36
N VAL A 77 -3.44 -8.68 -19.34
CA VAL A 77 -4.90 -8.88 -19.37
C VAL A 77 -5.22 -10.04 -20.29
N VAL A 78 -6.04 -10.97 -19.81
CA VAL A 78 -6.55 -12.11 -20.57
C VAL A 78 -8.08 -12.17 -20.48
N PRO A 79 -8.79 -12.64 -21.51
CA PRO A 79 -10.24 -12.85 -21.43
C PRO A 79 -10.56 -13.88 -20.35
N ASN A 80 -11.55 -13.60 -19.51
CA ASN A 80 -12.06 -14.54 -18.52
C ASN A 80 -13.38 -15.16 -19.01
N GLY A 81 -13.32 -15.73 -20.22
CA GLY A 81 -14.47 -16.20 -20.98
C GLY A 81 -14.97 -15.17 -22.00
N GLY A 82 -15.63 -15.66 -23.05
CA GLY A 82 -16.20 -14.84 -24.11
C GLY A 82 -15.18 -14.07 -24.96
N MET A 83 -15.70 -13.12 -25.73
CA MET A 83 -14.95 -12.17 -26.54
C MET A 83 -15.57 -10.78 -26.34
N GLY A 84 -14.76 -9.73 -26.23
CA GLY A 84 -15.27 -8.38 -26.00
C GLY A 84 -14.18 -7.32 -25.99
N ASN A 85 -14.61 -6.06 -26.04
CA ASN A 85 -13.71 -4.92 -26.05
C ASN A 85 -13.11 -4.69 -24.67
N PHE A 86 -11.84 -4.29 -24.68
CA PHE A 86 -11.14 -3.70 -23.55
C PHE A 86 -10.61 -2.34 -23.99
N PHE A 87 -11.15 -1.29 -23.38
CA PHE A 87 -10.72 0.08 -23.57
C PHE A 87 -10.08 0.65 -22.31
N VAL A 88 -9.08 1.51 -22.51
CA VAL A 88 -8.55 2.39 -21.47
C VAL A 88 -8.58 3.83 -21.97
N ASN A 89 -9.13 4.72 -21.16
CA ASN A 89 -9.35 6.15 -21.46
C ASN A 89 -10.06 6.33 -22.81
N GLU A 90 -11.27 5.78 -22.91
CA GLU A 90 -12.11 5.79 -24.12
C GLU A 90 -11.44 5.19 -25.38
N GLY A 91 -10.39 4.41 -25.22
CA GLY A 91 -9.65 3.82 -26.33
C GLY A 91 -8.33 4.55 -26.67
N ALA A 92 -8.06 5.70 -26.04
CA ALA A 92 -6.85 6.48 -26.30
C ALA A 92 -5.57 5.75 -25.90
N LYS A 93 -5.64 4.93 -24.83
CA LYS A 93 -4.49 4.19 -24.31
C LYS A 93 -4.50 2.72 -24.71
N VAL A 94 -5.66 2.08 -24.62
CA VAL A 94 -5.87 0.69 -25.06
C VAL A 94 -7.18 0.62 -25.80
N ASN A 95 -7.17 -0.01 -26.97
CA ASN A 95 -8.35 -0.26 -27.78
C ASN A 95 -8.18 -1.61 -28.49
N ILE A 96 -8.66 -2.68 -27.87
CA ILE A 96 -8.52 -4.04 -28.39
C ILE A 96 -9.78 -4.87 -28.16
N ILE A 97 -9.93 -5.93 -28.95
CA ILE A 97 -10.86 -7.03 -28.68
C ILE A 97 -10.08 -8.14 -27.97
N LEU A 98 -10.49 -8.48 -26.75
CA LEU A 98 -9.98 -9.64 -26.02
C LEU A 98 -10.81 -10.88 -26.36
N GLY A 99 -10.16 -12.02 -26.59
CA GLY A 99 -10.83 -13.28 -26.88
C GLY A 99 -9.86 -14.42 -27.16
N TYR A 100 -10.38 -15.64 -27.24
CA TYR A 100 -9.57 -16.83 -27.52
C TYR A 100 -9.37 -17.11 -29.02
N ASP A 101 -10.21 -16.50 -29.86
CA ASP A 101 -10.10 -16.58 -31.32
C ASP A 101 -9.15 -15.50 -31.85
N ALA A 102 -7.97 -15.93 -32.28
CA ALA A 102 -6.92 -15.01 -32.75
C ALA A 102 -7.20 -14.37 -34.11
N SER A 103 -8.28 -14.77 -34.82
CA SER A 103 -8.63 -14.17 -36.11
C SER A 103 -9.21 -12.75 -35.99
N LEU A 104 -9.88 -12.45 -34.87
CA LEU A 104 -10.58 -11.19 -34.63
C LEU A 104 -10.25 -10.56 -33.27
N SER A 105 -9.44 -11.22 -32.44
CA SER A 105 -9.15 -10.79 -31.07
C SER A 105 -7.71 -11.14 -30.66
N VAL A 106 -7.27 -10.58 -29.53
CA VAL A 106 -6.00 -10.96 -28.89
C VAL A 106 -6.26 -11.79 -27.64
N LYS A 107 -5.46 -12.85 -27.46
CA LYS A 107 -5.55 -13.77 -26.31
C LYS A 107 -5.01 -13.17 -25.02
N GLU A 108 -4.07 -12.25 -25.16
CA GLU A 108 -3.51 -11.49 -24.06
C GLU A 108 -3.01 -10.13 -24.54
N TYR A 109 -2.97 -9.17 -23.64
CA TYR A 109 -2.40 -7.85 -23.89
C TYR A 109 -1.71 -7.33 -22.64
N VAL A 110 -0.54 -6.72 -22.80
CA VAL A 110 0.21 -6.12 -21.69
C VAL A 110 0.13 -4.61 -21.79
N PHE A 111 -0.25 -3.96 -20.70
CA PHE A 111 -0.33 -2.51 -20.63
C PHE A 111 0.11 -1.99 -19.26
N ASP A 112 0.51 -0.73 -19.21
CA ASP A 112 0.75 0.00 -17.97
C ASP A 112 -0.56 0.65 -17.53
N ALA A 113 -1.03 0.33 -16.32
CA ALA A 113 -2.20 0.93 -15.68
C ALA A 113 -1.73 2.06 -14.77
N ASP A 114 -1.99 3.30 -15.17
CA ASP A 114 -1.62 4.49 -14.41
C ASP A 114 -2.77 4.90 -13.49
N GLU A 115 -2.45 5.49 -12.34
CA GLU A 115 -3.46 5.98 -11.39
C GLU A 115 -4.45 6.92 -12.09
N GLY A 116 -5.75 6.65 -11.96
CA GLY A 116 -6.80 7.44 -12.61
C GLY A 116 -7.20 6.99 -14.01
N ASP A 117 -6.52 6.02 -14.62
CA ASP A 117 -6.96 5.42 -15.89
C ASP A 117 -8.40 4.84 -15.75
N GLU A 118 -9.24 5.14 -16.73
CA GLU A 118 -10.60 4.63 -16.84
C GLU A 118 -10.62 3.38 -17.71
N ILE A 119 -11.09 2.26 -17.15
CA ILE A 119 -11.17 0.96 -17.81
C ILE A 119 -12.62 0.67 -18.19
N GLN A 120 -12.85 0.31 -19.44
CA GLN A 120 -14.14 -0.21 -19.91
C GLN A 120 -13.95 -1.62 -20.47
N LEU A 121 -14.82 -2.53 -20.01
CA LEU A 121 -14.84 -3.94 -20.43
C LEU A 121 -16.23 -4.33 -20.92
N THR A 122 -16.32 -4.93 -22.10
CA THR A 122 -17.58 -5.54 -22.57
C THR A 122 -17.62 -7.06 -22.36
N THR A 123 -16.53 -7.65 -21.85
CA THR A 123 -16.47 -9.04 -21.37
C THR A 123 -15.67 -9.11 -20.08
N SER A 124 -15.80 -10.18 -19.30
CA SER A 124 -14.97 -10.37 -18.12
C SER A 124 -13.50 -10.57 -18.52
N ALA A 125 -12.58 -9.95 -17.76
CA ALA A 125 -11.15 -10.06 -18.00
C ALA A 125 -10.39 -10.29 -16.69
N LYS A 126 -9.26 -11.00 -16.79
CA LYS A 126 -8.34 -11.25 -15.68
C LYS A 126 -7.07 -10.44 -15.88
N PHE A 127 -6.78 -9.57 -14.92
CA PHE A 127 -5.62 -8.70 -14.82
C PHE A 127 -4.57 -9.40 -13.97
N ILE A 128 -3.46 -9.78 -14.58
CA ILE A 128 -2.34 -10.47 -13.94
C ILE A 128 -1.18 -9.48 -13.82
N PRO A 129 -0.78 -9.07 -12.61
CA PRO A 129 0.38 -8.21 -12.42
C PRO A 129 1.63 -8.82 -13.05
N VAL A 130 2.37 -7.99 -13.79
CA VAL A 130 3.68 -8.34 -14.37
C VAL A 130 4.75 -7.63 -13.53
N LYS A 131 5.85 -8.32 -13.26
CA LYS A 131 7.00 -7.77 -12.53
C LYS A 131 7.96 -7.08 -13.47
#